data_AF-A0A7S3FB39-F1
#
_entry.id   AF-A0A7S3FB39-F1
#
_cell.length_a   1.000
_cell.length_b   1.000
_cell.length_c   1.000
_cell.angle_alpha   90.00
_cell.angle_beta   90.00
_cell.angle_gamma   90.00
#
_symmetry.space_group_name_H-M   'P 1'
#
loop_
_entity.id
_entity.type
_entity.pdbx_description
1 polymer ?
#
loop_
_entity_poly.entity_id
_entity_poly.type
_entity_poly.pdbx_seq_one_letter_code
_entity_poly.pdbx_strand_id
1 'polypeptide(L)'
;VVVERNGFAGKIILLRGTMETITLPEGVEKVDLIVSEWMGYALLYESMLPTVLYARDKYLAQGGTVLPTSTSLHLSVSSHDQMGFWSNVYGFDMSNIAEASCADASVRVIPSESILGPSCLVRDLDAMTCADADLDFTSDFEIAISEAGQFRCFILHFDTVFDLSKLGGISTEFTTGCHATPTHWKQTALHCITPFPVAAGDRFKGQISLKRDANYRRAYDCTVSFAFNGKPCETQFWRMQ
;
A
#
# COMPACT_ATOMS: atom_id res chain seq x y z
N VAL A 1 -31.54 -4.55 -12.41
CA VAL A 1 -30.21 -4.32 -11.77
C VAL A 1 -29.33 -5.57 -11.91
N VAL A 2 -27.98 -5.50 -11.83
CA VAL A 2 -27.11 -6.70 -11.98
C VAL A 2 -27.55 -7.85 -11.06
N VAL A 3 -27.82 -7.56 -9.79
CA VAL A 3 -28.32 -8.53 -8.79
C VAL A 3 -29.56 -9.30 -9.27
N GLU A 4 -30.56 -8.57 -9.76
CA GLU A 4 -31.84 -9.11 -10.21
C GLU A 4 -31.69 -9.99 -11.46
N ARG A 5 -30.87 -9.57 -12.43
CA ARG A 5 -30.59 -10.34 -13.64
C ARG A 5 -29.93 -11.70 -13.35
N ASN A 6 -29.28 -11.82 -12.18
CA ASN A 6 -28.63 -13.05 -11.74
C ASN A 6 -29.48 -13.84 -10.73
N GLY A 7 -30.76 -13.48 -10.51
CA GLY A 7 -31.67 -14.24 -9.64
C GLY A 7 -31.41 -14.08 -8.14
N PHE A 8 -30.65 -13.06 -7.72
CA PHE A 8 -30.27 -12.85 -6.31
C PHE A 8 -31.08 -11.77 -5.59
N ALA A 9 -32.16 -11.26 -6.19
CA ALA A 9 -32.96 -10.19 -5.61
C ALA A 9 -33.56 -10.53 -4.22
N GLY A 10 -33.80 -11.82 -3.93
CA GLY A 10 -34.26 -12.27 -2.61
C GLY A 10 -33.16 -12.51 -1.57
N LYS A 11 -31.88 -12.30 -1.93
CA LYS A 11 -30.72 -12.54 -1.06
C LYS A 11 -29.81 -11.32 -0.90
N ILE A 12 -29.67 -10.49 -1.94
CA ILE A 12 -28.80 -9.32 -1.93
C ILE A 12 -29.66 -8.06 -1.95
N ILE A 13 -29.57 -7.27 -0.88
CA ILE A 13 -30.23 -5.98 -0.74
C ILE A 13 -29.18 -4.89 -1.01
N LEU A 14 -29.48 -3.98 -1.95
CA LEU A 14 -28.59 -2.85 -2.27
C LEU A 14 -29.06 -1.61 -1.53
N LEU A 15 -28.18 -1.05 -0.69
CA LEU A 15 -28.42 0.21 0.01
C LEU A 15 -27.59 1.32 -0.64
N ARG A 16 -28.21 2.46 -0.93
CA ARG A 16 -27.54 3.62 -1.52
C ARG A 16 -27.29 4.67 -0.46
N GLY A 17 -26.02 4.95 -0.18
CA GLY A 17 -25.57 5.97 0.76
C GLY A 17 -24.12 5.75 1.16
N THR A 18 -23.61 6.55 2.10
CA THR A 18 -22.32 6.28 2.73
C THR A 18 -22.52 5.33 3.91
N MET A 19 -21.53 4.50 4.23
CA MET A 19 -21.65 3.53 5.33
C MET A 19 -21.97 4.20 6.67
N GLU A 20 -21.47 5.42 6.85
CA GLU A 20 -21.66 6.24 8.05
C GLU A 20 -23.10 6.78 8.19
N THR A 21 -23.86 6.84 7.10
CA THR A 21 -25.22 7.40 7.05
C THR A 21 -26.31 6.37 6.85
N ILE A 22 -26.01 5.22 6.25
CA ILE A 22 -27.00 4.17 6.05
C ILE A 22 -27.33 3.44 7.36
N THR A 23 -28.52 2.88 7.40
CA THR A 23 -28.93 1.87 8.38
C THR A 23 -29.11 0.54 7.68
N LEU A 24 -28.79 -0.55 8.37
CA LEU A 24 -29.08 -1.89 7.86
C LEU A 24 -30.60 -2.10 7.71
N PRO A 25 -31.04 -3.08 6.89
CA PRO A 25 -32.47 -3.37 6.70
C PRO A 25 -33.17 -3.70 8.02
N GLU A 26 -34.48 -3.51 8.05
CA GLU A 26 -35.31 -3.82 9.22
C GLU A 26 -35.06 -5.25 9.72
N GLY A 27 -34.86 -5.39 11.03
CA GLY A 27 -34.56 -6.67 11.68
C GLY A 27 -33.09 -7.09 11.64
N VAL A 28 -32.19 -6.33 11.00
CA VAL A 28 -30.74 -6.59 10.99
C VAL A 28 -30.01 -5.53 11.81
N GLU A 29 -29.57 -5.90 13.02
CA GLU A 29 -28.78 -5.01 13.89
C GLU A 29 -27.28 -5.23 13.75
N LYS A 30 -26.88 -6.49 13.55
CA LYS A 30 -25.49 -6.94 13.46
C LYS A 30 -25.31 -7.88 12.28
N VAL A 31 -24.06 -8.01 11.81
CA VAL A 31 -23.66 -8.92 10.73
C VAL A 31 -22.54 -9.84 11.22
N ASP A 32 -22.50 -11.05 10.69
CA ASP A 32 -21.46 -12.04 11.01
C ASP A 32 -20.16 -11.82 10.23
N LEU A 33 -20.28 -11.23 9.03
CA LEU A 33 -19.18 -11.05 8.10
C LEU A 33 -19.27 -9.67 7.45
N ILE A 34 -18.15 -8.96 7.42
CA ILE A 34 -17.96 -7.77 6.58
C ILE A 34 -16.93 -8.13 5.52
N VAL A 35 -17.27 -7.89 4.25
CA VAL A 35 -16.34 -8.07 3.13
C VAL A 35 -16.21 -6.73 2.43
N SER A 36 -14.98 -6.21 2.34
CA SER A 36 -14.71 -4.98 1.61
C SER A 36 -13.38 -5.09 0.90
N GLU A 37 -13.38 -4.72 -0.37
CA GLU A 37 -12.16 -4.30 -1.06
C GLU A 37 -12.02 -2.80 -0.70
N TRP A 38 -11.00 -2.45 0.07
CA TRP A 38 -10.77 -1.09 0.60
C TRP A 38 -9.36 -0.58 0.32
N MET A 39 -8.51 -1.42 -0.28
CA MET A 39 -7.08 -1.16 -0.39
C MET A 39 -6.83 -0.17 -1.53
N GLY A 40 -6.03 0.85 -1.27
CA GLY A 40 -5.58 1.78 -2.30
C GLY A 40 -4.15 1.52 -2.76
N TYR A 41 -3.60 2.44 -3.56
CA TYR A 41 -2.18 2.43 -3.90
C TYR A 41 -1.33 2.57 -2.64
N ALA A 42 -0.17 1.89 -2.60
CA ALA A 42 0.63 1.75 -1.37
C ALA A 42 -0.22 1.36 -0.14
N LEU A 43 -1.25 0.54 -0.34
CA LEU A 43 -2.26 0.10 0.62
C LEU A 43 -3.24 1.18 1.12
N LEU A 44 -2.73 2.35 1.49
CA LEU A 44 -3.47 3.34 2.29
C LEU A 44 -3.97 4.57 1.52
N TYR A 45 -3.45 4.83 0.30
CA TYR A 45 -3.93 5.93 -0.52
C TYR A 45 -5.45 5.80 -0.79
N GLU A 46 -6.14 6.93 -0.97
CA GLU A 46 -7.61 7.03 -1.01
C GLU A 46 -8.34 6.79 0.33
N SER A 47 -7.67 6.21 1.34
CA SER A 47 -8.09 6.10 2.75
C SER A 47 -9.52 5.59 2.97
N MET A 48 -9.88 4.44 2.38
CA MET A 48 -11.21 3.83 2.58
C MET A 48 -11.31 2.95 3.85
N LEU A 49 -10.17 2.50 4.40
CA LEU A 49 -10.14 1.66 5.61
C LEU A 49 -10.94 2.25 6.80
N PRO A 50 -10.89 3.55 7.13
CA PRO A 50 -11.72 4.13 8.19
C PRO A 50 -13.22 3.83 8.08
N THR A 51 -13.77 3.78 6.86
CA THR A 51 -15.17 3.41 6.60
C THR A 51 -15.44 1.94 6.93
N VAL A 52 -14.48 1.06 6.65
CA VAL A 52 -14.56 -0.36 7.04
C VAL A 52 -14.47 -0.52 8.56
N LEU A 53 -13.60 0.24 9.23
CA LEU A 53 -13.49 0.26 10.69
C LEU A 53 -14.79 0.74 11.34
N TYR A 54 -15.41 1.79 10.78
CA TYR A 54 -16.72 2.25 11.22
C TYR A 54 -17.78 1.14 11.10
N ALA A 55 -17.82 0.44 9.96
CA ALA A 55 -18.75 -0.66 9.76
C ALA A 55 -18.50 -1.82 10.74
N ARG A 56 -17.24 -2.17 10.97
CA ARG A 56 -16.81 -3.20 11.93
C ARG A 56 -17.29 -2.85 13.33
N ASP A 57 -16.94 -1.67 13.82
CA ASP A 57 -17.22 -1.29 15.21
C ASP A 57 -18.73 -1.15 15.46
N LYS A 58 -19.47 -0.66 14.46
CA LYS A 58 -20.91 -0.45 14.57
C LYS A 58 -21.73 -1.73 14.35
N TYR A 59 -21.43 -2.49 13.29
CA TYR A 59 -22.32 -3.53 12.78
C TYR A 59 -21.79 -4.96 12.94
N LEU A 60 -20.50 -5.19 13.22
CA LEU A 60 -20.02 -6.56 13.38
C LEU A 60 -20.53 -7.16 14.70
N ALA A 61 -21.02 -8.40 14.63
CA ALA A 61 -21.42 -9.20 15.78
C ALA A 61 -20.20 -9.71 16.56
N GLN A 62 -20.39 -10.08 17.82
CA GLN A 62 -19.37 -10.80 18.58
C GLN A 62 -19.09 -12.15 17.91
N GLY A 63 -17.82 -12.44 17.63
CA GLY A 63 -17.42 -13.66 16.91
C GLY A 63 -17.48 -13.54 15.38
N GLY A 64 -17.94 -12.41 14.85
CA GLY A 64 -17.86 -12.11 13.42
C GLY A 64 -16.43 -11.80 12.96
N THR A 65 -16.25 -11.65 11.64
CA THR A 65 -14.95 -11.33 11.05
C THR A 65 -15.03 -10.32 9.90
N VAL A 66 -13.92 -9.65 9.62
CA VAL A 66 -13.76 -8.73 8.49
C VAL A 66 -12.83 -9.38 7.47
N LEU A 67 -13.21 -9.33 6.20
CA LEU A 67 -12.41 -9.78 5.07
C LEU A 67 -12.01 -8.60 4.18
N PRO A 68 -10.74 -8.51 3.76
CA PRO A 68 -9.62 -9.38 4.18
C PRO A 68 -9.30 -9.27 5.69
N THR A 69 -8.72 -10.32 6.26
CA THR A 69 -8.43 -10.40 7.71
C THR A 69 -7.19 -9.61 8.10
N SER A 70 -6.16 -9.62 7.25
CA SER A 70 -4.96 -8.83 7.46
C SER A 70 -4.40 -8.33 6.15
N THR A 71 -3.71 -7.20 6.20
CA THR A 71 -2.98 -6.67 5.05
C THR A 71 -1.69 -6.02 5.52
N SER A 72 -0.60 -6.36 4.85
CA SER A 72 0.76 -5.96 5.21
C SER A 72 1.39 -5.12 4.11
N LEU A 73 2.06 -4.03 4.47
CA LEU A 73 2.80 -3.15 3.59
C LEU A 73 4.30 -3.46 3.69
N HIS A 74 4.93 -3.57 2.54
CA HIS A 74 6.32 -3.98 2.38
C HIS A 74 7.12 -2.97 1.59
N LEU A 75 8.35 -2.73 2.01
CA LEU A 75 9.33 -1.84 1.37
C LEU A 75 10.43 -2.66 0.71
N SER A 76 10.84 -2.29 -0.50
CA SER A 76 11.95 -2.92 -1.21
C SER A 76 12.86 -1.87 -1.85
N VAL A 77 14.09 -2.24 -2.16
CA VAL A 77 15.06 -1.39 -2.85
C VAL A 77 15.15 -1.81 -4.31
N SER A 78 15.11 -0.84 -5.24
CA SER A 78 15.09 -1.12 -6.68
C SER A 78 16.06 -0.25 -7.48
N SER A 79 16.48 -0.80 -8.61
CA SER A 79 17.23 -0.15 -9.69
C SER A 79 16.35 0.35 -10.84
N HIS A 80 15.03 0.33 -10.69
CA HIS A 80 14.12 0.83 -11.72
C HIS A 80 14.32 2.33 -11.98
N ASP A 81 14.58 2.70 -13.24
CA ASP A 81 14.74 4.10 -13.65
C ASP A 81 13.60 4.57 -14.54
N GLN A 82 13.10 5.76 -14.27
CA GLN A 82 12.30 6.56 -15.20
C GLN A 82 12.79 7.99 -15.35
N MET A 83 13.65 8.43 -14.44
CA MET A 83 14.12 9.81 -14.40
C MET A 83 15.19 10.06 -15.44
N GLY A 84 15.95 9.02 -15.82
CA GLY A 84 16.94 9.08 -16.90
C GLY A 84 16.38 9.56 -18.24
N PHE A 85 15.09 9.33 -18.55
CA PHE A 85 14.46 9.80 -19.78
C PHE A 85 14.55 11.33 -19.94
N TRP A 86 14.36 12.08 -18.86
CA TRP A 86 14.31 13.55 -18.88
C TRP A 86 15.67 14.21 -19.09
N SER A 87 16.77 13.46 -18.93
CA SER A 87 18.12 13.99 -19.18
C SER A 87 18.38 14.31 -20.64
N ASN A 88 17.64 13.69 -21.57
CA ASN A 88 17.74 13.93 -23.00
C ASN A 88 16.46 13.52 -23.73
N VAL A 89 15.54 14.47 -23.87
CA VAL A 89 14.32 14.31 -24.64
C VAL A 89 14.54 14.92 -26.02
N TYR A 90 14.94 14.12 -27.01
CA TYR A 90 15.22 14.57 -28.39
C TYR A 90 16.29 15.68 -28.50
N GLY A 91 17.32 15.64 -27.65
CA GLY A 91 18.40 16.64 -27.60
C GLY A 91 18.15 17.77 -26.61
N PHE A 92 16.99 17.80 -25.95
CA PHE A 92 16.65 18.80 -24.94
C PHE A 92 16.86 18.23 -23.53
N ASP A 93 17.58 18.99 -22.70
CA ASP A 93 17.69 18.72 -21.26
C ASP A 93 16.40 19.18 -20.56
N MET A 94 15.66 18.22 -20.00
CA MET A 94 14.44 18.44 -19.23
C MET A 94 14.57 17.88 -17.80
N SER A 95 15.79 17.83 -17.27
CA SER A 95 16.10 17.31 -15.92
C SER A 95 15.28 17.97 -14.80
N ASN A 96 14.90 19.23 -14.97
CA ASN A 96 13.99 19.93 -14.05
C ASN A 96 12.62 19.23 -13.90
N ILE A 97 12.14 18.53 -14.95
CA ILE A 97 10.91 17.73 -14.88
C ILE A 97 11.14 16.46 -14.06
N ALA A 98 12.30 15.81 -14.17
CA ALA A 98 12.65 14.67 -13.33
C ALA A 98 12.68 15.06 -11.84
N GLU A 99 13.30 16.18 -11.50
CA GLU A 99 13.36 16.68 -10.13
C GLU A 99 11.96 16.93 -9.55
N ALA A 100 11.08 17.57 -10.33
CA ALA A 100 9.68 17.78 -9.93
C ALA A 100 8.92 16.45 -9.80
N SER A 101 9.15 15.50 -10.71
CA SER A 101 8.49 14.19 -10.71
C SER A 101 8.95 13.29 -9.55
N CYS A 102 10.18 13.46 -9.05
CA CYS A 102 10.68 12.74 -7.88
C CYS A 102 9.98 13.16 -6.58
N ALA A 103 9.27 14.30 -6.55
CA ALA A 103 8.52 14.73 -5.36
C ALA A 103 7.20 13.97 -5.19
N ASP A 104 6.74 13.25 -6.21
CA ASP A 104 5.49 12.49 -6.19
C ASP A 104 5.77 10.99 -6.30
N ALA A 105 4.97 10.19 -5.59
CA ALA A 105 5.01 8.75 -5.71
C ALA A 105 4.36 8.30 -7.03
N SER A 106 4.95 7.33 -7.73
CA SER A 106 4.42 6.85 -9.02
C SER A 106 3.89 5.42 -8.93
N VAL A 107 2.74 5.15 -9.57
CA VAL A 107 2.08 3.83 -9.52
C VAL A 107 2.27 3.08 -10.83
N ARG A 108 3.17 2.08 -10.83
CA ARG A 108 3.58 1.39 -12.07
C ARG A 108 3.93 -0.08 -11.81
N VAL A 109 3.94 -0.87 -12.88
CA VAL A 109 4.43 -2.25 -12.82
C VAL A 109 5.95 -2.19 -12.84
N ILE A 110 6.56 -2.68 -11.77
CA ILE A 110 8.00 -2.74 -11.58
C ILE A 110 8.48 -4.14 -11.98
N PRO A 111 9.47 -4.26 -12.87
CA PRO A 111 10.03 -5.57 -13.22
C PRO A 111 10.73 -6.20 -12.01
N SER A 112 10.48 -7.48 -11.75
CA SER A 112 11.06 -8.19 -10.60
C SER A 112 12.59 -8.20 -10.60
N GLU A 113 13.21 -8.23 -11.78
CA GLU A 113 14.66 -8.19 -11.99
C GLU A 113 15.30 -6.85 -11.59
N SER A 114 14.50 -5.81 -11.36
CA SER A 114 15.00 -4.53 -10.88
C SER A 114 15.13 -4.48 -9.35
N ILE A 115 14.60 -5.45 -8.62
CA ILE A 115 14.67 -5.51 -7.15
C ILE A 115 16.05 -5.97 -6.70
N LEU A 116 16.66 -5.21 -5.79
CA LEU A 116 18.07 -5.40 -5.39
C LEU A 116 18.23 -6.23 -4.10
N GLY A 117 17.15 -6.62 -3.44
CA GLY A 117 17.17 -7.37 -2.18
C GLY A 117 15.77 -7.78 -1.71
N PRO A 118 15.66 -8.46 -0.56
CA PRO A 118 14.37 -8.85 0.00
C PRO A 118 13.54 -7.62 0.39
N SER A 119 12.23 -7.82 0.50
CA SER A 119 11.35 -6.82 1.10
C SER A 119 11.48 -6.79 2.62
N CYS A 120 11.12 -5.65 3.20
CA CYS A 120 10.99 -5.45 4.64
C CYS A 120 9.54 -5.08 4.96
N LEU A 121 8.93 -5.80 5.91
CA LEU A 121 7.62 -5.47 6.45
C LEU A 121 7.70 -4.13 7.18
N VAL A 122 6.92 -3.14 6.75
CA VAL A 122 6.89 -1.80 7.36
C VAL A 122 5.59 -1.52 8.08
N ARG A 123 4.49 -2.19 7.71
CA ARG A 123 3.23 -2.11 8.44
C ARG A 123 2.44 -3.41 8.29
N ASP A 124 1.80 -3.84 9.37
CA ASP A 124 0.82 -4.92 9.34
C ASP A 124 -0.47 -4.41 9.98
N LEU A 125 -1.60 -4.67 9.32
CA LEU A 125 -2.92 -4.22 9.73
C LEU A 125 -3.84 -5.43 9.85
N ASP A 126 -4.13 -5.83 11.08
CA ASP A 126 -5.19 -6.79 11.38
C ASP A 126 -6.54 -6.05 11.37
N ALA A 127 -7.45 -6.44 10.48
CA ALA A 127 -8.74 -5.79 10.28
C ALA A 127 -9.64 -5.85 11.53
N MET A 128 -9.41 -6.80 12.43
CA MET A 128 -10.18 -6.94 13.68
C MET A 128 -9.69 -6.00 14.79
N THR A 129 -8.41 -5.62 14.79
CA THR A 129 -7.82 -4.85 15.89
C THR A 129 -7.31 -3.47 15.50
N CYS A 130 -7.10 -3.19 14.22
CA CYS A 130 -6.56 -1.90 13.79
C CYS A 130 -7.54 -0.75 14.09
N ALA A 131 -6.98 0.40 14.45
CA ALA A 131 -7.69 1.64 14.72
C ALA A 131 -7.37 2.72 13.68
N ASP A 132 -8.12 3.82 13.64
CA ASP A 132 -7.83 4.93 12.71
C ASP A 132 -6.42 5.52 12.93
N ALA A 133 -5.94 5.51 14.17
CA ALA A 133 -4.60 5.98 14.52
C ALA A 133 -3.48 5.08 13.97
N ASP A 134 -3.79 3.82 13.62
CA ASP A 134 -2.83 2.89 13.04
C ASP A 134 -2.49 3.20 11.59
N LEU A 135 -3.24 4.12 10.96
CA LEU A 135 -3.08 4.49 9.56
C LEU A 135 -2.07 5.61 9.35
N ASP A 136 -1.67 6.31 10.42
CA ASP A 136 -0.58 7.28 10.42
C ASP A 136 0.57 6.68 11.24
N PHE A 137 1.62 6.21 10.58
CA PHE A 137 2.65 5.41 11.25
C PHE A 137 4.06 5.81 10.84
N THR A 138 5.01 5.41 11.67
CA THR A 138 6.44 5.40 11.37
C THR A 138 6.99 4.03 11.77
N SER A 139 7.84 3.45 10.93
CA SER A 139 8.38 2.12 11.12
C SER A 139 9.85 2.07 10.74
N ASP A 140 10.64 1.37 11.54
CA ASP A 140 12.04 1.08 11.24
C ASP A 140 12.11 0.01 10.13
N PHE A 141 13.09 0.13 9.24
CA PHE A 141 13.38 -0.90 8.26
C PHE A 141 14.88 -1.17 8.17
N GLU A 142 15.23 -2.40 7.79
CA GLU A 142 16.58 -2.78 7.41
C GLU A 142 16.51 -3.73 6.20
N ILE A 143 17.21 -3.37 5.12
CA ILE A 143 17.23 -4.13 3.87
C ILE A 143 18.68 -4.37 3.47
N ALA A 144 19.07 -5.63 3.32
CA ALA A 144 20.36 -6.04 2.81
C ALA A 144 20.31 -6.22 1.29
N ILE A 145 21.26 -5.63 0.57
CA ILE A 145 21.38 -5.77 -0.88
C ILE A 145 21.90 -7.16 -1.20
N SER A 146 21.16 -7.88 -2.04
CA SER A 146 21.48 -9.21 -2.53
C SER A 146 22.16 -9.16 -3.91
N GLU A 147 21.80 -8.16 -4.72
CA GLU A 147 22.32 -7.98 -6.08
C GLU A 147 22.93 -6.59 -6.26
N ALA A 148 24.12 -6.53 -6.85
CA ALA A 148 24.76 -5.26 -7.16
C ALA A 148 23.98 -4.52 -8.26
N GLY A 149 23.93 -3.19 -8.18
CA GLY A 149 23.19 -2.38 -9.12
C GLY A 149 23.29 -0.90 -8.81
N GLN A 150 22.39 -0.11 -9.41
CA GLN A 150 22.25 1.30 -9.10
C GLN A 150 20.96 1.49 -8.29
N PHE A 151 21.05 1.97 -7.06
CA PHE A 151 19.87 2.33 -6.29
C PHE A 151 19.19 3.55 -6.92
N ARG A 152 17.89 3.43 -7.19
CA ARG A 152 17.10 4.47 -7.86
C ARG A 152 15.77 4.77 -7.19
N CYS A 153 15.17 3.82 -6.52
CA CYS A 153 13.92 4.05 -5.82
C CYS A 153 13.69 3.02 -4.71
N PHE A 154 12.85 3.41 -3.76
CA PHE A 154 12.16 2.45 -2.92
C PHE A 154 10.84 2.05 -3.57
N ILE A 155 10.44 0.80 -3.38
CA ILE A 155 9.18 0.25 -3.89
C ILE A 155 8.31 -0.18 -2.72
N LEU A 156 7.06 0.26 -2.73
CA LEU A 156 6.02 -0.20 -1.83
C LEU A 156 5.07 -1.16 -2.56
N HIS A 157 4.77 -2.27 -1.91
CA HIS A 157 3.69 -3.18 -2.28
C HIS A 157 3.01 -3.70 -1.01
N PHE A 158 1.85 -4.33 -1.17
CA PHE A 158 1.14 -4.95 -0.06
C PHE A 158 0.67 -6.36 -0.38
N ASP A 159 0.51 -7.14 0.69
CA ASP A 159 0.00 -8.51 0.68
C ASP A 159 -1.23 -8.60 1.55
N THR A 160 -2.25 -9.31 1.06
CA THR A 160 -3.57 -9.39 1.68
C THR A 160 -3.94 -10.85 1.93
N VAL A 161 -4.35 -11.15 3.17
CA VAL A 161 -4.79 -12.48 3.60
C VAL A 161 -6.29 -12.47 3.91
N PHE A 162 -6.98 -13.51 3.45
CA PHE A 162 -8.37 -13.82 3.74
C PHE A 162 -8.41 -15.10 4.56
N ASP A 163 -8.28 -15.00 5.88
CA ASP A 163 -8.32 -16.15 6.76
C ASP A 163 -9.74 -16.51 7.20
N LEU A 164 -10.30 -17.54 6.57
CA LEU A 164 -11.61 -18.11 6.92
C LEU A 164 -11.52 -19.34 7.83
N SER A 165 -10.32 -19.71 8.32
CA SER A 165 -10.12 -20.93 9.11
C SER A 165 -10.98 -20.97 10.38
N LYS A 166 -11.17 -19.81 11.04
CA LYS A 166 -12.05 -19.65 12.21
C LYS A 166 -13.53 -19.93 11.91
N LEU A 167 -13.94 -19.84 10.64
CA LEU A 167 -15.28 -20.14 10.16
C LEU A 167 -15.36 -21.52 9.48
N GLY A 168 -14.32 -22.36 9.60
CA GLY A 168 -14.23 -23.67 8.93
C GLY A 168 -14.00 -23.58 7.43
N GLY A 169 -13.63 -22.42 6.91
CA GLY A 169 -13.30 -22.19 5.51
C GLY A 169 -11.80 -22.35 5.19
N ILE A 170 -11.44 -22.02 3.96
CA ILE A 170 -10.07 -22.05 3.45
C ILE A 170 -9.49 -20.64 3.47
N SER A 171 -8.26 -20.52 3.95
CA SER A 171 -7.52 -19.26 3.92
C SER A 171 -6.88 -19.06 2.55
N THR A 172 -6.97 -17.86 1.99
CA THR A 172 -6.36 -17.50 0.70
C THR A 172 -5.64 -16.16 0.81
N GLU A 173 -4.66 -15.91 -0.04
CA GLU A 173 -3.91 -14.67 -0.04
C GLU A 173 -3.60 -14.21 -1.47
N PHE A 174 -3.27 -12.92 -1.61
CA PHE A 174 -2.64 -12.41 -2.81
C PHE A 174 -1.62 -11.33 -2.44
N THR A 175 -0.65 -11.14 -3.33
CA THR A 175 0.38 -10.10 -3.23
C THR A 175 0.26 -9.14 -4.39
N THR A 176 0.59 -7.87 -4.14
CA THR A 176 0.84 -6.87 -5.19
C THR A 176 2.33 -6.69 -5.47
N GLY A 177 3.19 -7.55 -4.91
CA GLY A 177 4.63 -7.55 -5.16
C GLY A 177 4.96 -7.85 -6.62
N CYS A 178 6.08 -7.30 -7.09
CA CYS A 178 6.56 -7.45 -8.46
C CYS A 178 6.93 -8.89 -8.88
N HIS A 179 7.06 -9.81 -7.90
CA HIS A 179 7.38 -11.22 -8.14
C HIS A 179 6.15 -12.05 -8.55
N ALA A 180 4.95 -11.49 -8.46
CA ALA A 180 3.70 -12.14 -8.82
C ALA A 180 3.04 -11.50 -10.04
N THR A 181 1.93 -12.08 -10.48
CA THR A 181 1.11 -11.52 -11.56
C THR A 181 0.68 -10.09 -11.22
N PRO A 182 0.94 -9.10 -12.09
CA PRO A 182 0.58 -7.71 -11.83
C PRO A 182 -0.92 -7.53 -11.55
N THR A 183 -1.23 -6.80 -10.49
CA THR A 183 -2.59 -6.36 -10.15
C THR A 183 -2.83 -4.94 -10.66
N HIS A 184 -4.08 -4.46 -10.56
CA HIS A 184 -4.39 -3.08 -10.93
C HIS A 184 -3.74 -2.04 -10.00
N TRP A 185 -3.43 -2.41 -8.75
CA TRP A 185 -2.67 -1.59 -7.81
C TRP A 185 -1.21 -1.41 -8.22
N LYS A 186 -0.66 -2.36 -8.97
CA LYS A 186 0.76 -2.39 -9.36
C LYS A 186 1.66 -2.22 -8.10
N GLN A 187 2.73 -1.45 -8.20
CA GLN A 187 3.56 -1.04 -7.07
C GLN A 187 3.69 0.48 -7.05
N THR A 188 4.01 1.02 -5.87
CA THR A 188 4.29 2.46 -5.69
C THR A 188 5.80 2.68 -5.62
N ALA A 189 6.35 3.43 -6.57
CA ALA A 189 7.76 3.77 -6.64
C ALA A 189 8.03 5.17 -6.05
N LEU A 190 8.99 5.23 -5.13
CA LEU A 190 9.48 6.41 -4.45
C LEU A 190 10.88 6.72 -5.01
N HIS A 191 10.94 7.53 -6.07
CA HIS A 191 12.17 7.79 -6.81
C HIS A 191 13.15 8.65 -6.01
N CYS A 192 14.40 8.21 -5.97
CA CYS A 192 15.48 8.98 -5.37
C CYS A 192 16.00 10.05 -6.32
N ILE A 193 16.24 11.24 -5.78
CA ILE A 193 16.79 12.38 -6.52
C ILE A 193 18.21 12.09 -7.00
N THR A 194 19.03 11.46 -6.14
CA THR A 194 20.45 11.18 -6.41
C THR A 194 20.71 9.67 -6.38
N PRO A 195 20.65 8.98 -7.54
CA PRO A 195 21.02 7.57 -7.64
C PRO A 195 22.48 7.32 -7.29
N PHE A 196 22.77 6.16 -6.69
CA PHE A 196 24.14 5.74 -6.37
C PHE A 196 24.34 4.23 -6.51
N PRO A 197 25.57 3.75 -6.77
CA PRO A 197 25.84 2.32 -6.91
C PRO A 197 25.76 1.61 -5.55
N VAL A 198 25.27 0.36 -5.59
CA VAL A 198 25.21 -0.55 -4.44
C VAL A 198 25.79 -1.91 -4.83
N ALA A 199 26.38 -2.59 -3.86
CA ALA A 199 26.96 -3.92 -3.99
C ALA A 199 26.24 -4.93 -3.09
N ALA A 200 26.35 -6.21 -3.44
CA ALA A 200 25.87 -7.29 -2.59
C ALA A 200 26.53 -7.23 -1.20
N GLY A 201 25.72 -7.33 -0.14
CA GLY A 201 26.15 -7.18 1.24
C GLY A 201 25.99 -5.77 1.82
N ASP A 202 25.76 -4.75 0.98
CA ASP A 202 25.43 -3.40 1.45
C ASP A 202 24.08 -3.39 2.20
N ARG A 203 23.89 -2.42 3.10
CA ARG A 203 22.70 -2.33 3.94
C ARG A 203 22.10 -0.94 3.95
N PHE A 204 20.79 -0.90 3.75
CA PHE A 204 19.93 0.24 4.04
C PHE A 204 19.31 0.05 5.41
N LYS A 205 19.38 1.06 6.27
CA LYS A 205 18.71 1.08 7.57
C LYS A 205 18.09 2.44 7.81
N GLY A 206 16.84 2.49 8.25
CA GLY A 206 16.16 3.76 8.36
C GLY A 206 14.76 3.67 8.93
N GLN A 207 14.02 4.76 8.71
CA GLN A 207 12.62 4.90 9.07
C GLN A 207 11.82 5.31 7.84
N ILE A 208 10.68 4.65 7.66
CA ILE A 208 9.63 5.09 6.74
C ILE A 208 8.45 5.61 7.55
N SER A 209 7.85 6.71 7.10
CA SER A 209 6.66 7.30 7.71
C SER A 209 5.62 7.54 6.64
N LEU A 210 4.39 7.07 6.85
CA LEU A 210 3.22 7.42 6.05
C LEU A 210 2.24 8.17 6.95
N LYS A 211 1.88 9.40 6.57
CA LYS A 211 0.95 10.24 7.32
C LYS A 211 -0.05 10.89 6.39
N ARG A 212 -1.32 10.92 6.77
CA ARG A 212 -2.36 11.61 6.01
C ARG A 212 -2.12 13.11 5.98
N ASP A 213 -2.41 13.72 4.84
CA ASP A 213 -2.41 15.19 4.74
C ASP A 213 -3.49 15.78 5.66
N ALA A 214 -3.15 16.87 6.34
CA ALA A 214 -4.02 17.50 7.33
C ALA A 214 -5.28 18.12 6.72
N ASN A 215 -5.22 18.56 5.46
CA ASN A 215 -6.31 19.19 4.73
C ASN A 215 -7.06 18.21 3.82
N TYR A 216 -6.40 17.14 3.38
CA TYR A 216 -6.97 16.12 2.51
C TYR A 216 -6.58 14.71 2.97
N ARG A 217 -7.34 14.17 3.94
CA ARG A 217 -7.06 12.86 4.58
C ARG A 217 -7.06 11.63 3.65
N ARG A 218 -7.40 11.79 2.37
CA ARG A 218 -7.28 10.73 1.34
C ARG A 218 -5.91 10.70 0.67
N ALA A 219 -5.13 11.78 0.78
CA ALA A 219 -3.73 11.83 0.38
C ALA A 219 -2.81 11.49 1.54
N TYR A 220 -1.62 10.99 1.18
CA TYR A 220 -0.58 10.60 2.12
C TYR A 220 0.74 11.27 1.76
N ASP A 221 1.44 11.70 2.79
CA ASP A 221 2.83 12.07 2.75
C ASP A 221 3.67 10.88 3.18
N CYS A 222 4.65 10.52 2.35
CA CYS A 222 5.60 9.46 2.62
C CYS A 222 7.00 10.05 2.80
N THR A 223 7.62 9.77 3.95
CA THR A 223 8.98 10.19 4.26
C THR A 223 9.85 8.98 4.51
N VAL A 224 11.04 8.94 3.90
CA VAL A 224 12.04 7.90 4.16
C VAL A 224 13.34 8.58 4.58
N SER A 225 13.79 8.30 5.81
CA SER A 225 15.10 8.69 6.32
C SER A 225 15.94 7.43 6.46
N PHE A 226 17.15 7.39 5.90
CA PHE A 226 17.95 6.17 5.89
C PHE A 226 19.45 6.45 5.95
N ALA A 227 20.19 5.42 6.37
CA ALA A 227 21.63 5.33 6.31
C ALA A 227 22.02 4.17 5.39
N PHE A 228 23.07 4.37 4.61
CA PHE A 228 23.67 3.37 3.74
C PHE A 228 25.02 2.95 4.31
N ASN A 229 25.17 1.68 4.68
CA ASN A 229 26.37 1.15 5.35
C ASN A 229 26.82 2.00 6.55
N GLY A 230 25.85 2.45 7.36
CA GLY A 230 26.08 3.27 8.55
C GLY A 230 26.39 4.75 8.27
N LYS A 231 26.47 5.17 7.00
CA LYS A 231 26.59 6.58 6.63
C LYS A 231 25.20 7.17 6.43
N PRO A 232 24.82 8.23 7.16
CA PRO A 232 23.53 8.89 6.95
C PRO A 232 23.36 9.33 5.49
N CYS A 233 22.19 9.05 4.93
CA CYS A 233 21.73 9.61 3.67
C CYS A 233 20.66 10.67 3.95
N GLU A 234 20.30 11.43 2.92
CA GLU A 234 19.30 12.48 3.04
C GLU A 234 17.90 11.89 3.24
N THR A 235 17.12 12.55 4.11
CA THR A 235 15.69 12.26 4.26
C THR A 235 14.96 12.76 3.03
N GLN A 236 14.18 11.88 2.40
CA GLN A 236 13.42 12.20 1.21
C GLN A 236 11.92 12.10 1.48
N PHE A 237 11.16 12.86 0.70
CA PHE A 237 9.73 13.09 0.87
C PHE A 237 9.02 12.92 -0.47
N TRP A 238 7.90 12.19 -0.45
CA TRP A 238 7.04 11.97 -1.59
C TRP A 238 5.59 12.22 -1.22
N ARG A 239 4.85 12.87 -2.12
CA ARG A 239 3.40 13.00 -2.01
C ARG A 239 2.71 11.84 -2.73
N MET A 240 1.67 11.30 -2.12
CA MET A 240 0.72 10.37 -2.73
C MET A 240 -0.60 11.13 -2.88
N GLN A 241 -0.80 11.75 -4.05
CA GLN A 241 -1.95 12.62 -4.36
C GLN A 241 -2.76 12.08 -5.53
#